data_AF-A0A7H8QME8-F1
#
_entry.id   AF-A0A7H8QME8-F1
#
_cell.length_a   1.000
_cell.length_b   1.000
_cell.length_c   1.000
_cell.angle_alpha   90.00
_cell.angle_beta   90.00
_cell.angle_gamma   90.00
#
_symmetry.space_group_name_H-M   'P 1'
#
loop_
_entity.id
_entity.type
_entity.pdbx_description
1 polymer ?
#
loop_
_entity_poly.entity_id
_entity_poly.type
_entity_poly.pdbx_seq_one_letter_code
_entity_poly.pdbx_strand_id
1 'polypeptide(L)'
;MSRASKATLAATTLATAGMIYFVHWAQETDRAAMHAGVERDEEKQRIKRERQADFEMQKRLEEEYRKIQNVPEGQNNSGRGSEQES
;
A
#
# COMPACT_ATOMS: atom_id res chain seq x y z
N MET A 1 -20.93 51.74 -19.18
CA MET A 1 -20.64 50.65 -18.20
C MET A 1 -20.44 51.26 -16.82
N SER A 2 -21.25 50.86 -15.84
CA SER A 2 -21.11 51.27 -14.44
C SER A 2 -19.78 50.79 -13.84
N ARG A 3 -19.22 51.55 -12.89
CA ARG A 3 -18.00 51.18 -12.13
C ARG A 3 -18.19 49.84 -11.39
N ALA A 4 -19.40 49.58 -10.91
CA ALA A 4 -19.75 48.32 -10.24
C ALA A 4 -19.59 47.12 -11.18
N SER A 5 -20.13 47.22 -12.40
CA SER A 5 -20.05 46.14 -13.39
C SER A 5 -18.60 45.83 -13.81
N LYS A 6 -17.76 46.86 -13.93
CA LYS A 6 -16.31 46.68 -14.20
C LYS A 6 -15.58 46.00 -13.03
N ALA A 7 -15.93 46.37 -11.80
CA ALA A 7 -15.35 45.77 -10.60
C ALA A 7 -15.74 44.28 -10.47
N THR A 8 -17.01 43.94 -10.70
CA THR A 8 -17.47 42.55 -10.70
C THR A 8 -16.75 41.73 -11.76
N LEU A 9 -16.64 42.25 -13.00
CA LEU A 9 -15.95 41.56 -14.08
C LEU A 9 -14.45 41.33 -13.78
N ALA A 10 -13.77 42.33 -13.22
CA ALA A 10 -12.38 42.19 -12.80
C ALA A 10 -12.24 41.15 -11.68
N ALA A 11 -13.12 41.19 -10.68
CA ALA A 11 -13.08 40.26 -9.55
C ALA A 11 -13.31 38.81 -9.99
N THR A 12 -14.30 38.55 -10.85
CA THR A 12 -14.56 37.18 -11.33
C THR A 12 -13.42 36.66 -12.20
N THR A 13 -12.85 37.51 -13.06
CA THR A 13 -11.72 37.13 -13.92
C THR A 13 -10.48 36.79 -13.08
N LEU A 14 -10.19 37.59 -12.04
CA LEU A 14 -9.10 37.32 -11.11
C LEU A 14 -9.33 36.05 -10.30
N ALA A 15 -10.56 35.83 -9.82
CA ALA A 15 -10.90 34.62 -9.09
C ALA A 15 -10.70 33.36 -9.96
N THR A 16 -11.16 33.39 -11.22
CA THR A 16 -10.98 32.27 -12.16
C THR A 16 -9.50 32.02 -12.44
N ALA A 17 -8.72 33.06 -12.74
CA ALA A 17 -7.28 32.92 -12.96
C ALA A 17 -6.56 32.37 -11.71
N GLY A 18 -6.95 32.84 -10.52
CA GLY A 18 -6.42 32.37 -9.25
C GLY A 18 -6.71 30.89 -8.99
N MET A 19 -7.92 30.41 -9.28
CA MET A 19 -8.27 29.00 -9.16
C MET A 19 -7.43 28.12 -10.09
N ILE A 20 -7.27 28.52 -11.35
CA ILE A 20 -6.46 27.77 -12.33
C ILE A 20 -5.01 27.69 -11.83
N TYR A 21 -4.44 28.81 -11.40
CA TYR A 21 -3.08 28.85 -10.83
C TYR A 21 -2.95 27.93 -9.61
N PHE A 22 -3.90 27.99 -8.69
CA PHE A 22 -3.92 27.17 -7.48
C PHE A 22 -3.95 25.66 -7.82
N VAL A 23 -4.79 25.24 -8.77
CA VAL A 23 -4.86 23.84 -9.19
C VAL A 23 -3.54 23.38 -9.82
N HIS A 24 -2.91 24.18 -10.66
CA HIS A 24 -1.60 23.83 -11.22
C HIS A 24 -0.53 23.68 -10.16
N TRP A 25 -0.51 24.58 -9.17
CA TRP A 25 0.40 24.48 -8.04
C TRP A 25 0.15 23.21 -7.21
N ALA A 26 -1.12 22.90 -6.90
CA ALA A 26 -1.51 21.70 -6.15
C ALA A 26 -1.18 20.40 -6.91
N GLN A 27 -1.40 20.37 -8.23
CA GLN A 27 -1.03 19.23 -9.08
C GLN A 27 0.48 18.95 -9.07
N GLU A 28 1.32 20.00 -9.07
CA GLU A 28 2.77 19.84 -8.98
C GLU A 28 3.19 19.28 -7.62
N THR A 29 2.56 19.73 -6.53
CA THR A 29 2.83 19.18 -5.19
C THR A 29 2.42 17.71 -5.08
N ASP A 30 1.30 17.34 -5.69
CA ASP A 30 0.82 15.95 -5.72
C ASP A 30 1.74 15.07 -6.57
N ARG A 31 2.26 15.61 -7.69
CA ARG A 31 3.23 14.91 -8.55
C ARG A 31 4.52 14.58 -7.80
N ALA A 32 5.04 15.54 -7.02
CA ALA A 32 6.21 15.30 -6.18
C ALA A 32 5.94 14.21 -5.12
N ALA A 33 4.75 14.20 -4.52
CA ALA A 33 4.35 13.16 -3.57
C ALA A 33 4.24 11.76 -4.22
N MET A 34 3.77 11.67 -5.47
CA MET A 34 3.68 10.41 -6.20
C MET A 34 5.04 9.77 -6.46
N HIS A 35 6.09 10.55 -6.75
CA HIS A 35 7.45 10.01 -6.89
C HIS A 35 7.96 9.37 -5.59
N ALA A 36 7.71 10.00 -4.44
CA ALA A 36 8.06 9.45 -3.13
C ALA A 36 7.24 8.21 -2.74
N GLY A 37 6.07 8.02 -3.36
CA GLY A 37 5.25 6.80 -3.23
C GLY A 37 5.85 5.62 -3.99
N VAL A 38 6.31 5.84 -5.23
CA VAL A 38 6.90 4.80 -6.08
C VAL A 38 8.20 4.26 -5.47
N GLU A 39 9.08 5.12 -4.98
CA GLU A 39 10.33 4.71 -4.33
C GLU A 39 10.09 3.81 -3.11
N ARG A 40 9.08 4.15 -2.29
CA ARG A 40 8.69 3.32 -1.13
C ARG A 40 8.11 1.96 -1.54
N ASP A 41 7.45 1.87 -2.69
CA ASP A 41 6.90 0.61 -3.17
C ASP A 41 7.97 -0.29 -3.82
N GLU A 42 9.00 0.28 -4.44
CA GLU A 42 10.16 -0.47 -4.92
C GLU A 42 10.95 -1.13 -3.77
N GLU A 43 11.15 -0.42 -2.66
CA GLU A 43 11.83 -0.97 -1.48
C GLU A 43 11.04 -2.15 -0.87
N LYS A 44 9.72 -2.01 -0.75
CA LYS A 44 8.83 -3.09 -0.29
C LYS A 44 8.87 -4.31 -1.21
N GLN A 45 8.97 -4.11 -2.52
CA GLN A 45 9.11 -5.21 -3.47
C GLN A 45 10.45 -5.94 -3.34
N ARG A 46 11.55 -5.23 -3.03
CA ARG A 46 12.84 -5.88 -2.76
C ARG A 46 12.78 -6.80 -1.54
N ILE A 47 12.24 -6.29 -0.43
CA ILE A 47 12.09 -7.07 0.82
C ILE A 47 11.17 -8.27 0.61
N LYS A 48 10.10 -8.14 -0.18
CA LYS A 48 9.22 -9.27 -0.50
C LYS A 48 9.96 -10.37 -1.28
N ARG A 49 10.81 -10.00 -2.24
CA ARG A 49 11.61 -10.97 -3.01
C ARG A 49 12.62 -11.71 -2.13
N GLU A 50 13.28 -11.00 -1.23
CA GLU A 50 14.20 -11.60 -0.24
C GLU A 50 13.46 -12.63 0.63
N ARG A 51 12.31 -12.25 1.21
CA ARG A 51 11.50 -13.16 2.04
C ARG A 51 10.96 -14.36 1.27
N GLN A 52 10.62 -14.20 -0.01
CA GLN A 52 10.15 -15.29 -0.85
C GLN A 52 11.29 -16.30 -1.10
N ALA A 53 12.51 -15.82 -1.37
CA ALA A 53 13.67 -16.68 -1.55
C ALA A 53 14.04 -17.44 -0.26
N ASP A 54 13.96 -16.77 0.89
CA ASP A 54 14.19 -17.40 2.20
C ASP A 54 13.16 -18.50 2.50
N PHE A 55 11.90 -18.27 2.13
CA PHE A 55 10.84 -19.27 2.28
C PHE A 55 11.06 -20.49 1.37
N GLU A 56 11.42 -20.26 0.09
CA GLU A 56 11.70 -21.35 -0.84
C GLU A 56 12.91 -22.18 -0.43
N MET A 57 13.96 -21.55 0.10
CA MET A 57 15.12 -22.25 0.64
C MET A 57 14.72 -23.13 1.82
N GLN A 58 13.98 -22.60 2.79
CA GLN A 58 13.51 -23.36 3.95
C GLN A 58 12.62 -24.53 3.54
N LYS A 59 11.72 -24.34 2.57
CA LYS A 59 10.87 -25.40 2.04
C LYS A 59 11.68 -26.54 1.42
N ARG A 60 12.71 -26.23 0.63
CA ARG A 60 13.61 -27.25 0.04
C ARG A 60 14.38 -28.01 1.11
N LEU A 61 14.89 -27.31 2.12
CA LEU A 61 15.54 -27.93 3.28
C LEU A 61 14.58 -28.87 4.01
N GLU A 62 13.34 -28.45 4.27
CA GLU A 62 12.32 -29.31 4.89
C GLU A 62 12.05 -30.57 4.04
N GLU A 63 11.90 -30.43 2.73
CA GLU A 63 11.71 -31.55 1.81
C GLU A 63 12.89 -32.53 1.83
N GLU A 64 14.13 -32.03 1.94
CA GLU A 64 15.33 -32.86 2.08
C GLU A 64 15.37 -33.60 3.43
N TYR A 65 15.06 -32.92 4.54
CA TYR A 65 15.01 -33.54 5.86
C TYR A 65 13.87 -34.56 5.99
N ARG A 66 12.69 -34.32 5.38
CA ARG A 66 11.57 -35.27 5.36
C ARG A 66 11.86 -36.57 4.59
N LYS A 67 12.78 -36.57 3.63
CA LYS A 67 13.19 -37.82 2.94
C LYS A 67 13.92 -38.78 3.88
N ILE A 68 14.54 -38.25 4.93
CA ILE A 68 15.34 -39.00 5.90
C ILE A 68 14.52 -39.27 7.17
N GLN A 69 13.59 -38.38 7.53
CA GLN A 69 12.71 -38.53 8.70
C GLN A 69 11.24 -38.64 8.32
N ASN A 70 10.61 -39.76 8.68
CA ASN A 70 9.17 -39.98 8.61
C ASN A 70 8.50 -39.24 9.79
N VAL A 71 8.33 -37.91 9.66
CA VAL A 71 7.65 -37.10 10.69
C VAL A 71 6.14 -37.27 10.49
N PRO A 72 5.39 -37.82 11.47
CA PRO A 72 3.93 -37.84 11.38
C PRO A 72 3.41 -36.40 11.35
N GLU A 73 2.55 -36.08 10.38
CA GLU A 73 1.87 -34.78 10.35
C GLU A 73 1.16 -34.58 11.69
N GLY A 74 1.37 -33.41 12.28
CA GLY A 74 0.92 -33.06 13.62
C GLY A 74 -0.51 -33.54 13.84
N GLN A 75 -0.67 -34.39 14.84
CA GLN A 75 -1.94 -34.79 15.40
C GLN A 75 -2.71 -33.52 15.75
N ASN A 76 -3.57 -33.08 14.84
CA ASN A 76 -4.52 -32.00 15.08
C ASN A 76 -5.34 -32.43 16.29
N ASN A 77 -5.06 -31.77 17.42
CA ASN A 77 -5.69 -31.99 18.70
C ASN A 77 -7.22 -31.82 18.56
N SER A 78 -7.90 -32.92 18.28
CA SER A 78 -9.36 -33.09 18.28
C SER A 78 -9.93 -33.26 19.69
N GLY A 79 -9.26 -32.73 20.72
CA GLY A 79 -9.61 -32.94 22.12
C GLY A 79 -9.60 -31.65 22.93
N ARG A 80 -10.59 -30.77 22.73
CA ARG A 80 -11.11 -29.86 23.77
C ARG A 80 -12.40 -29.19 23.31
N GLY A 81 -13.53 -29.82 23.61
CA GLY A 81 -14.85 -29.24 23.32
C GLY A 81 -16.06 -30.09 23.71
N SER A 82 -15.88 -31.27 24.30
CA SER A 82 -17.00 -32.13 24.69
C SER A 82 -16.76 -32.80 26.05
N GLU A 83 -16.71 -32.00 27.10
CA GLU A 83 -16.98 -32.42 28.48
C GLU A 83 -17.71 -31.24 29.13
N GLN A 84 -19.03 -31.37 29.22
CA GLN A 84 -19.73 -31.63 30.48
C GLN A 84 -19.79 -30.39 31.38
N GLU A 85 -20.93 -29.70 31.34
CA GLU A 85 -21.58 -29.34 32.60
C GLU A 85 -23.09 -29.53 32.43
N SER A 86 -23.64 -30.28 33.38
CA SER A 86 -25.03 -30.71 33.52
C SER A 86 -25.88 -29.65 34.21
#